data_AF-A0A5B7JFR4-F1
#
_entry.id   AF-A0A5B7JFR4-F1
#
_cell.length_a   1.000
_cell.length_b   1.000
_cell.length_c   1.000
_cell.angle_alpha   90.00
_cell.angle_beta   90.00
_cell.angle_gamma   90.00
#
_symmetry.space_group_name_H-M   'P 1'
#
loop_
_entity.id
_entity.type
_entity.pdbx_description
1 polymer ?
#
loop_
_entity_poly.entity_id
_entity_poly.type
_entity_poly.pdbx_seq_one_letter_code
_entity_poly.pdbx_strand_id
1 'polypeptide(L)'
;MVQVNLLLSGQEQFMMASTEGNPEWPAFPARLMALPAVNDACGLASHLYQRSKEYRQVGVALAAAENSFKTAVTKAAPLAEPLLRYAGHLKPLDDWACRRLDDVERMVPVVTKPSSEVRQ
;
A
#
# COMPACT_ATOMS: atom_id res chain seq x y z
N MET A 1 -15.05 1.35 -15.33
CA MET A 1 -13.62 1.53 -14.97
C MET A 1 -13.58 2.30 -13.65
N VAL A 2 -13.91 1.62 -12.55
CA VAL A 2 -13.99 2.24 -11.22
C VAL A 2 -12.57 2.30 -10.70
N GLN A 3 -12.02 3.51 -10.66
CA GLN A 3 -10.65 3.79 -10.33
C GLN A 3 -10.25 3.15 -8.99
N VAL A 4 -8.98 2.75 -8.93
CA VAL A 4 -8.15 2.55 -7.74
C VAL A 4 -8.05 3.84 -6.87
N ASN A 5 -8.95 4.80 -7.07
CA ASN A 5 -9.00 6.06 -6.34
C ASN A 5 -9.59 5.91 -4.93
N LEU A 6 -10.29 4.83 -4.59
CA LEU A 6 -10.86 4.69 -3.23
C LEU A 6 -9.84 4.26 -2.17
N LEU A 7 -8.76 3.56 -2.57
CA LEU A 7 -7.61 3.34 -1.70
C LEU A 7 -6.71 4.59 -1.64
N LEU A 8 -6.65 5.35 -2.74
CA LEU A 8 -6.00 6.66 -2.77
C LEU A 8 -6.76 7.71 -1.97
N SER A 9 -8.10 7.76 -1.92
CA SER A 9 -8.82 8.78 -1.13
C SER A 9 -8.65 8.61 0.38
N GLY A 10 -8.38 7.38 0.85
CA GLY A 10 -7.94 7.13 2.23
C GLY A 10 -6.49 7.54 2.49
N GLN A 11 -5.63 7.46 1.47
CA GLN A 11 -4.27 7.99 1.49
C GLN A 11 -4.23 9.52 1.34
N GLU A 12 -5.09 10.13 0.53
CA GLU A 12 -5.15 11.58 0.29
C GLU A 12 -5.66 12.31 1.54
N GLN A 13 -6.63 11.74 2.27
CA GLN A 13 -7.04 12.28 3.57
C GLN A 13 -5.98 12.10 4.65
N PHE A 14 -5.13 11.07 4.56
CA PHE A 14 -3.96 10.92 5.42
C PHE A 14 -2.82 11.88 5.01
N MET A 15 -2.73 12.22 3.72
CA MET A 15 -1.72 13.09 3.12
C MET A 15 -2.02 14.60 3.29
N MET A 16 -3.28 14.98 3.54
CA MET A 16 -3.69 16.39 3.64
C MET A 16 -3.78 16.93 5.08
N ALA A 17 -3.46 16.12 6.10
CA ALA A 17 -3.50 16.54 7.51
C ALA A 17 -2.12 16.87 8.11
N SER A 18 -1.10 17.08 7.28
CA SER A 18 0.27 17.37 7.73
C SER A 18 0.89 18.53 6.95
N THR A 19 0.23 19.68 6.96
CA THR A 19 0.83 20.95 6.51
C THR A 19 1.54 21.61 7.69
N GLU A 20 2.67 21.05 8.11
CA GLU A 20 3.84 21.74 8.70
C GLU A 20 4.87 20.68 9.14
N GLY A 21 5.93 20.53 8.34
CA GLY A 21 7.02 19.57 8.56
C GLY A 21 6.88 18.30 7.73
N ASN A 22 7.18 18.38 6.42
CA ASN A 22 7.10 17.28 5.46
C ASN A 22 7.90 16.04 5.92
N PRO A 23 7.26 14.96 6.40
CA PRO A 23 7.94 13.67 6.46
C PRO A 23 7.98 13.15 5.02
N GLU A 24 9.16 13.18 4.39
CA GLU A 24 9.35 12.56 3.07
C GLU A 24 8.73 11.15 3.12
N TRP A 25 7.71 10.89 2.31
CA TRP A 25 7.14 9.56 2.20
C TRP A 25 8.26 8.59 1.81
N PRO A 26 8.40 7.41 2.44
CA PRO A 26 9.51 6.52 2.15
C PRO A 26 9.53 6.17 0.66
N ALA A 27 10.72 6.14 0.05
CA ALA A 27 10.87 5.85 -1.38
C ALA A 27 10.56 4.38 -1.69
N PHE A 28 10.77 3.48 -0.73
CA PHE A 28 10.58 2.04 -0.91
C PHE A 28 9.15 1.64 -1.28
N PRO A 29 8.08 2.04 -0.56
CA PRO A 29 6.70 1.74 -0.97
C PRO A 29 6.35 2.22 -2.38
N ALA A 30 6.82 3.41 -2.75
CA ALA A 30 6.59 3.95 -4.10
C ALA A 30 7.29 3.08 -5.17
N ARG A 31 8.55 2.71 -4.94
CA ARG A 31 9.30 1.81 -5.83
C ARG A 31 8.70 0.42 -5.90
N LEU A 32 8.29 -0.15 -4.78
CA LEU A 32 7.69 -1.48 -4.70
C LEU A 32 6.40 -1.55 -5.53
N MET A 33 5.55 -0.52 -5.45
CA MET A 33 4.33 -0.42 -6.24
C MET A 33 4.59 -0.12 -7.73
N ALA A 34 5.74 0.44 -8.07
CA ALA A 34 6.14 0.66 -9.46
C ALA A 34 6.55 -0.63 -10.19
N LEU A 35 6.82 -1.72 -9.45
CA LEU A 35 7.11 -3.03 -10.04
C LEU A 35 5.85 -3.62 -10.67
N PRO A 36 5.84 -3.92 -11.99
CA PRO A 36 4.65 -4.41 -12.69
C PRO A 36 4.06 -5.68 -12.07
N ALA A 37 4.90 -6.64 -11.66
CA ALA A 37 4.44 -7.88 -11.04
C ALA A 37 3.70 -7.64 -9.72
N VAL A 38 4.18 -6.67 -8.92
CA VAL A 38 3.54 -6.31 -7.64
C VAL A 38 2.23 -5.58 -7.90
N ASN A 39 2.24 -4.60 -8.80
CA ASN A 39 1.05 -3.86 -9.19
C ASN A 39 -0.05 -4.78 -9.73
N ASP A 40 0.30 -5.73 -10.61
CA ASP A 40 -0.62 -6.72 -11.16
C ASP A 40 -1.19 -7.64 -10.07
N ALA A 41 -0.34 -8.12 -9.15
CA ALA A 41 -0.77 -8.96 -8.04
C ALA A 41 -1.72 -8.20 -7.10
N CYS A 42 -1.42 -6.94 -6.78
CA CYS A 42 -2.31 -6.06 -6.00
C CYS A 42 -3.63 -5.81 -6.73
N GLY A 43 -3.60 -5.59 -8.05
CA GLY A 43 -4.78 -5.44 -8.89
C GLY A 43 -5.67 -6.70 -8.88
N LEU A 44 -5.06 -7.88 -9.05
CA LEU A 44 -5.77 -9.16 -9.00
C LEU A 44 -6.37 -9.42 -7.61
N ALA A 45 -5.59 -9.21 -6.55
CA ALA A 45 -6.07 -9.35 -5.17
C ALA A 45 -7.26 -8.43 -4.90
N SER A 46 -7.16 -7.16 -5.33
CA SER A 46 -8.25 -6.18 -5.22
C SER A 46 -9.49 -6.63 -5.98
N HIS A 47 -9.34 -7.13 -7.20
CA HIS A 47 -10.45 -7.64 -8.00
C HIS A 47 -11.14 -8.84 -7.35
N LEU A 48 -10.37 -9.83 -6.89
CA LEU A 48 -10.92 -11.00 -6.19
C LEU A 48 -11.63 -10.60 -4.89
N TYR A 49 -11.05 -9.64 -4.16
CA TYR A 49 -11.66 -9.10 -2.97
C TYR A 49 -12.98 -8.38 -3.27
N GLN A 50 -13.04 -7.53 -4.29
CA GLN A 50 -14.30 -6.89 -4.72
C GLN A 50 -15.35 -7.92 -5.13
N ARG A 51 -14.95 -8.95 -5.89
CA ARG A 51 -15.83 -10.06 -6.26
C ARG A 51 -16.38 -10.79 -5.04
N SER A 52 -15.58 -10.98 -4.00
CA SER A 52 -16.05 -11.62 -2.76
C SER A 52 -17.13 -10.81 -2.03
N LYS A 53 -17.17 -9.49 -2.22
CA LYS A 53 -18.21 -8.61 -1.65
C LYS A 53 -19.55 -8.70 -2.37
N GLU A 54 -19.60 -9.22 -3.59
CA GLU A 54 -20.85 -9.38 -4.34
C GLU A 54 -21.80 -10.37 -3.65
N TYR A 55 -21.27 -11.29 -2.84
CA TYR A 55 -22.07 -12.17 -1.98
C TYR A 55 -22.59 -11.41 -0.76
N ARG A 56 -23.91 -11.17 -0.68
CA ARG A 56 -24.54 -10.29 0.32
C ARG A 56 -24.08 -10.53 1.76
N GLN A 57 -24.04 -11.77 2.24
CA GLN A 57 -23.67 -12.09 3.63
C GLN A 57 -22.19 -11.81 3.89
N VAL A 58 -21.33 -12.19 2.94
CA VAL A 58 -19.87 -11.99 3.02
C VAL A 58 -19.53 -10.51 2.89
N GLY A 59 -20.15 -9.81 1.93
CA GLY A 59 -19.95 -8.38 1.70
C GLY A 59 -20.30 -7.52 2.90
N VAL A 60 -21.39 -7.83 3.61
CA VAL A 60 -21.76 -7.13 4.86
C VAL A 60 -20.71 -7.34 5.95
N ALA A 61 -20.26 -8.58 6.16
CA ALA A 61 -19.23 -8.89 7.15
C ALA A 61 -17.89 -8.21 6.82
N LEU A 62 -17.48 -8.23 5.55
CA LEU A 62 -16.27 -7.56 5.07
C LEU A 62 -16.36 -6.05 5.23
N ALA A 63 -17.48 -5.43 4.86
CA ALA A 63 -17.66 -3.99 5.01
C ALA A 63 -17.62 -3.55 6.48
N ALA A 64 -18.19 -4.34 7.38
CA ALA A 64 -18.08 -4.10 8.82
C ALA A 64 -16.62 -4.18 9.31
N ALA A 65 -15.87 -5.18 8.86
CA ALA A 65 -14.45 -5.34 9.18
C ALA A 65 -13.58 -4.20 8.61
N GLU A 66 -13.83 -3.76 7.39
CA GLU A 66 -13.13 -2.61 6.79
C GLU A 66 -13.41 -1.33 7.55
N ASN A 67 -14.66 -1.07 7.91
CA ASN A 67 -15.05 0.13 8.64
C ASN A 67 -14.50 0.12 10.07
N SER A 68 -14.44 -1.03 10.73
CA SER A 68 -13.84 -1.15 12.05
C SER A 68 -12.33 -0.94 11.99
N PHE A 69 -11.66 -1.54 11.01
CA PHE A 69 -10.23 -1.33 10.78
C PHE A 69 -9.92 0.14 10.47
N LYS A 70 -10.66 0.75 9.53
CA LYS A 70 -10.51 2.17 9.17
C LYS A 70 -10.67 3.05 10.41
N THR A 71 -11.70 2.80 11.21
CA THR A 71 -11.94 3.53 12.46
C THR A 71 -10.80 3.34 13.46
N ALA A 72 -10.33 2.11 13.67
CA ALA A 72 -9.22 1.80 14.56
C ALA A 72 -7.94 2.52 14.13
N VAL A 73 -7.61 2.48 12.84
CA VAL A 73 -6.45 3.19 12.28
C VAL A 73 -6.59 4.70 12.44
N THR A 74 -7.75 5.29 12.11
CA THR A 74 -7.97 6.73 12.28
C THR A 74 -7.85 7.16 13.74
N LYS A 75 -8.30 6.34 14.68
CA LYS A 75 -8.17 6.61 16.12
C LYS A 75 -6.74 6.40 16.64
N ALA A 76 -6.00 5.46 16.05
CA ALA A 76 -4.61 5.16 16.42
C ALA A 76 -3.60 6.12 15.78
N ALA A 77 -3.90 6.70 14.62
CA ALA A 77 -3.02 7.63 13.90
C ALA A 77 -2.41 8.75 14.79
N PRO A 78 -3.19 9.51 15.59
CA PRO A 78 -2.60 10.54 16.46
C PRO A 78 -1.72 9.98 17.58
N LEU A 79 -1.90 8.72 17.97
CA LEU A 79 -1.07 8.04 18.96
C LEU A 79 0.23 7.49 18.35
N ALA A 80 0.26 7.30 17.02
CA ALA A 80 1.43 6.87 16.28
C ALA A 80 2.36 8.04 15.93
N GLU A 81 1.87 9.28 15.92
CA GLU A 81 2.66 10.49 15.62
C GLU A 81 3.98 10.58 16.43
N PRO A 82 4.01 10.36 17.77
CA PRO A 82 5.26 10.39 18.53
C PRO A 82 6.22 9.26 18.16
N LEU A 83 5.70 8.10 17.80
CA LEU A 83 6.49 6.95 17.33
C LEU A 83 7.08 7.24 15.96
N LEU A 84 6.33 7.89 15.06
CA LEU A 84 6.81 8.32 13.75
C LEU A 84 7.90 9.38 13.87
N ARG A 85 7.79 10.31 14.84
CA ARG A 85 8.85 11.28 15.12
C ARG A 85 10.11 10.65 15.68
N TYR A 86 9.98 9.67 16.59
CA TYR A 86 11.13 8.89 17.07
C TYR A 86 11.73 8.03 15.94
N ALA A 87 10.87 7.49 15.09
CA ALA A 87 11.22 6.82 13.86
C ALA A 87 11.66 7.78 12.75
N GLY A 88 11.77 9.11 12.97
CA GLY A 88 12.24 10.07 11.96
C GLY A 88 13.60 9.72 11.31
N HIS A 89 14.30 8.75 11.88
CA HIS A 89 15.42 8.02 11.27
C HIS A 89 14.98 6.77 10.48
N LEU A 90 13.84 6.79 9.76
CA LEU A 90 13.45 5.68 8.87
C LEU A 90 14.27 5.69 7.56
N LYS A 91 14.99 6.78 7.26
CA LYS A 91 15.80 6.89 6.04
C LYS A 91 16.79 5.73 5.85
N PRO A 92 17.57 5.29 6.86
CA PRO A 92 18.42 4.10 6.72
C PRO A 92 17.62 2.81 6.47
N LEU A 93 16.40 2.69 7.02
CA LEU A 93 15.54 1.54 6.76
C LEU A 93 14.97 1.57 5.34
N ASP A 94 14.55 2.74 4.87
CA ASP A 94 14.08 2.98 3.51
C ASP A 94 15.18 2.72 2.48
N ASP A 95 16.39 3.24 2.73
CA ASP A 95 17.58 2.98 1.91
C ASP A 95 17.93 1.48 1.91
N TRP A 96 17.89 0.83 3.07
CA TRP A 96 18.12 -0.61 3.17
C TRP A 96 17.06 -1.38 2.37
N ALA A 97 15.79 -1.05 2.53
CA ALA A 97 14.69 -1.71 1.82
C ALA A 97 14.79 -1.52 0.30
N CYS A 98 15.17 -0.31 -0.15
CA CYS A 98 15.46 -0.04 -1.56
C CYS A 98 16.61 -0.90 -2.09
N ARG A 99 17.72 -1.00 -1.36
CA ARG A 99 18.85 -1.88 -1.77
C ARG A 99 18.44 -3.35 -1.85
N ARG A 100 17.61 -3.81 -0.92
CA ARG A 100 17.06 -5.17 -0.96
C ARG A 100 16.14 -5.37 -2.14
N LEU A 101 15.37 -4.36 -2.52
CA LEU A 101 14.58 -4.39 -3.74
C LEU A 101 15.47 -4.49 -4.98
N ASP A 102 16.57 -3.74 -5.04
CA ASP A 102 17.55 -3.83 -6.13
C ASP A 102 18.14 -5.25 -6.26
N ASP A 103 18.45 -5.89 -5.12
CA ASP A 103 18.92 -7.28 -5.09
C ASP A 103 17.89 -8.24 -5.67
N VAL A 104 16.61 -8.06 -5.33
CA VAL A 104 15.51 -8.89 -5.84
C VAL A 104 15.33 -8.68 -7.34
N GLU A 105 15.35 -7.45 -7.83
CA GLU A 105 15.25 -7.14 -9.26
C GLU A 105 16.41 -7.78 -10.05
N ARG A 106 17.62 -7.81 -9.47
CA ARG A 106 18.78 -8.48 -10.08
C ARG A 106 18.68 -10.00 -10.08
N MET A 107 18.27 -10.60 -8.96
CA MET A 107 18.18 -12.06 -8.82
C MET A 107 16.97 -12.65 -9.53
N VAL A 108 15.88 -11.89 -9.61
CA VAL A 108 14.57 -12.31 -10.10
C VAL A 108 14.05 -11.25 -11.08
N PRO A 109 14.68 -11.12 -12.28
CA PRO A 109 14.35 -10.05 -13.23
C PRO A 109 12.94 -10.16 -13.80
N VAL A 110 12.26 -11.28 -13.57
CA VAL A 110 10.84 -11.46 -13.92
C VAL A 110 9.91 -10.50 -13.16
N VAL A 111 10.32 -9.98 -12.01
CA VAL A 111 9.53 -9.03 -11.21
C VAL A 111 9.34 -7.67 -11.91
N THR A 112 10.26 -7.32 -12.82
CA THR A 112 10.20 -6.07 -13.59
C THR A 112 9.32 -6.18 -14.83
N LYS A 113 8.87 -7.39 -15.16
CA LYS A 113 7.97 -7.65 -16.29
C LYS A 113 6.52 -7.74 -15.82
N PRO A 114 5.56 -7.30 -16.64
CA PRO A 114 4.15 -7.51 -16.34
C PRO A 114 3.81 -8.99 -16.41
N SER A 115 2.81 -9.40 -15.62
CA SER A 115 2.42 -10.80 -15.48
C SER A 115 1.87 -11.44 -16.77
N SER A 116 1.51 -10.63 -17.77
CA SER A 116 1.12 -11.06 -19.12
C SER A 116 2.29 -11.55 -19.97
N GLU A 117 3.52 -11.07 -19.73
CA GLU A 117 4.71 -11.42 -20.53
C GLU A 117 5.46 -12.65 -19.99
N VAL A 118 5.17 -13.04 -18.75
CA VAL A 118 5.82 -14.16 -18.04
C VAL A 118 5.05 -15.47 -18.21
N ARG A 119 3.75 -15.38 -18.51
CA ARG A 119 2.85 -16.52 -18.68
C ARG A 119 2.96 -17.09 -20.11
N GLN A 120 4.13 -17.64 -20.45
CA GLN A 120 4.32 -18.52 -21.63
C GLN A 120 4.62 -19.94 -21.18
#